data_AF-A0A9D5I2J6-F1
#
_entry.id   AF-A0A9D5I2J6-F1
#
_cell.length_a   1.000
_cell.length_b   1.000
_cell.length_c   1.000
_cell.angle_alpha   90.00
_cell.angle_beta   90.00
_cell.angle_gamma   90.00
#
_symmetry.space_group_name_H-M   'P 1'
#
loop_
_entity.id
_entity.type
_entity.pdbx_description
1 polymer ?
#
loop_
_entity_poly.entity_id
_entity_poly.type
_entity_poly.pdbx_seq_one_letter_code
_entity_poly.pdbx_strand_id
1 'polypeptide(L)'
;MNIHFDIPTYKASLKDIHVKNEEAIIGTFRRYSKNRLKRTLGRHLSSSFVSNLTIQSYNSQFDFRLNNQLRAFLSNASWTLKEQGVTIGEIREQPVGRTLIVTTEQGELEVKSTLLSLREIEINLRLDKPVAIAKGKRKGSIHNPTFDLALHPHSLTFPPAFFAALCFLHIHQG
;
A
#
# COMPACT_ATOMS: atom_id res chain seq x y z
N MET A 1 -15.70 7.16 -4.71
CA MET A 1 -14.80 8.27 -4.33
C MET A 1 -13.53 8.16 -5.15
N ASN A 2 -12.99 9.27 -5.68
CA ASN A 2 -11.72 9.25 -6.40
C ASN A 2 -10.62 9.85 -5.53
N ILE A 3 -9.48 9.18 -5.45
CA ILE A 3 -8.32 9.65 -4.71
C ILE A 3 -7.06 9.50 -5.56
N HIS A 4 -6.02 10.26 -5.25
CA HIS A 4 -4.73 10.11 -5.91
C HIS A 4 -3.56 10.34 -4.96
N PHE A 5 -2.39 9.84 -5.35
CA PHE A 5 -1.13 10.10 -4.67
C PHE A 5 0.05 10.08 -5.65
N ASP A 6 1.12 10.79 -5.28
CA ASP A 6 2.36 10.78 -6.06
C ASP A 6 3.15 9.49 -5.82
N ILE A 7 3.60 8.84 -6.90
CA ILE A 7 4.50 7.69 -6.83
C ILE A 7 5.94 8.25 -6.76
N PRO A 8 6.69 8.05 -5.67
CA PRO A 8 8.05 8.55 -5.56
C PRO A 8 8.97 7.90 -6.61
N THR A 9 9.63 8.72 -7.44
CA THR A 9 10.46 8.25 -8.56
C THR A 9 11.84 7.75 -8.17
N TYR A 10 12.47 8.33 -7.14
CA TYR A 10 13.84 7.98 -6.72
C TYR A 10 14.05 8.22 -5.23
N LYS A 11 14.79 7.32 -4.56
CA LYS A 11 15.60 7.47 -3.30
C LYS A 11 15.05 8.34 -2.13
N ALA A 12 13.84 8.85 -2.15
CA ALA A 12 13.24 9.67 -1.11
C ALA A 12 12.51 8.73 -0.14
N SER A 13 13.28 8.08 0.73
CA SER A 13 12.82 6.89 1.44
C SER A 13 11.99 7.12 2.68
N LEU A 14 11.69 8.37 3.03
CA LEU A 14 10.99 8.70 4.26
C LEU A 14 10.05 9.91 4.10
N LYS A 15 9.82 10.39 2.87
CA LYS A 15 8.90 11.51 2.65
C LYS A 15 7.46 11.04 2.85
N ASP A 16 6.66 11.93 3.43
CA ASP A 16 5.22 11.74 3.51
C ASP A 16 4.65 11.77 2.09
N ILE A 17 3.77 10.82 1.81
CA ILE A 17 3.02 10.72 0.57
C ILE A 17 1.60 11.11 0.91
N HIS A 18 1.12 12.18 0.30
CA HIS A 18 -0.21 12.69 0.55
C HIS A 18 -1.23 11.96 -0.33
N VAL A 19 -2.29 11.47 0.31
CA VAL A 19 -3.48 10.96 -0.38
C VAL A 19 -4.46 12.11 -0.48
N LYS A 20 -4.80 12.48 -1.71
CA LYS A 20 -5.70 13.60 -1.99
C LYS A 20 -7.01 13.12 -2.60
N ASN A 21 -8.10 13.79 -2.23
CA ASN A 21 -9.33 13.81 -3.01
C ASN A 21 -9.49 15.23 -3.55
N GLU A 22 -9.55 15.38 -4.87
CA GLU A 22 -9.37 16.68 -5.53
C GLU A 22 -8.07 17.31 -5.00
N GLU A 23 -8.11 18.48 -4.35
CA GLU A 23 -6.91 19.10 -3.75
C GLU A 23 -6.78 18.89 -2.23
N ALA A 24 -7.80 18.31 -1.58
CA ALA A 24 -7.81 18.13 -0.14
C ALA A 24 -7.02 16.88 0.28
N ILE A 25 -6.09 17.05 1.23
CA ILE A 25 -5.36 15.93 1.84
C ILE A 25 -6.30 15.19 2.80
N ILE A 26 -6.59 13.93 2.52
CA ILE A 26 -7.48 13.07 3.32
C ILE A 26 -6.73 12.02 4.14
N GLY A 27 -5.43 11.91 3.91
CA GLY A 27 -4.53 11.03 4.64
C GLY A 27 -3.11 11.14 4.14
N THR A 28 -2.20 10.54 4.88
CA THR A 28 -0.79 10.47 4.53
C THR A 28 -0.26 9.08 4.80
N PHE A 29 0.72 8.64 4.03
CA PHE A 29 1.48 7.45 4.38
C PHE A 29 2.95 7.66 4.09
N ARG A 30 3.80 6.95 4.82
CA ARG A 30 5.25 7.01 4.65
C ARG A 30 5.89 5.67 4.93
N ARG A 31 7.00 5.43 4.25
CA ARG A 31 7.88 4.31 4.55
C ARG A 31 8.67 4.59 5.83
N TYR A 32 8.99 3.55 6.59
CA TYR A 32 9.91 3.68 7.72
C TYR A 32 10.80 2.45 7.93
N SER A 33 11.96 2.71 8.55
CA SER A 33 12.87 1.67 9.02
C SER A 33 12.77 1.50 10.54
N LYS A 34 12.80 0.25 11.01
CA LYS A 34 12.99 -0.08 12.43
C LYS A 34 14.43 0.14 12.88
N ASN A 35 15.40 0.13 11.96
CA ASN A 35 16.81 0.33 12.29
C ASN A 35 17.08 1.81 12.59
N ARG A 36 17.39 2.12 13.86
CA ARG A 36 17.69 3.48 14.32
C ARG A 36 18.88 4.11 13.58
N LEU A 37 19.91 3.33 13.23
CA LEU A 37 21.08 3.83 12.50
C LEU A 37 20.75 4.31 11.08
N LYS A 38 19.77 3.67 10.42
CA LYS A 38 19.25 4.11 9.11
C LYS A 38 18.37 5.36 9.19
N ARG A 39 17.89 5.74 10.39
CA ARG A 39 17.15 7.00 10.61
C ARG A 39 18.09 8.20 10.74
N THR A 40 19.25 8.01 11.40
CA THR A 40 20.21 9.07 11.70
C THR A 40 21.12 9.41 10.52
N LEU A 41 21.51 8.42 9.72
CA LEU A 41 22.29 8.59 8.50
C LEU A 41 21.33 8.54 7.33
N GLY A 42 20.78 9.69 6.92
CA GLY A 42 19.70 9.85 5.93
C GLY A 42 19.94 9.16 4.56
N ARG A 43 19.87 7.83 4.53
CA ARG A 43 20.18 6.99 3.37
C ARG A 43 18.97 6.16 2.98
N HIS A 44 18.26 6.68 2.00
CA HIS A 44 17.68 5.97 0.87
C HIS A 44 17.36 4.47 1.08
N LEU A 45 16.16 4.13 1.56
CA LEU A 45 15.49 2.89 1.14
C LEU A 45 15.35 2.92 -0.39
N SER A 46 15.83 1.87 -1.07
CA SER A 46 15.61 1.68 -2.50
C SER A 46 14.13 1.83 -2.83
N SER A 47 13.81 2.37 -4.01
CA SER A 47 12.44 2.36 -4.54
C SER A 47 11.90 0.92 -4.70
N SER A 48 12.77 -0.06 -4.90
CA SER A 48 12.42 -1.48 -4.98
C SER A 48 12.37 -2.20 -3.62
N PHE A 49 12.58 -1.50 -2.49
CA PHE A 49 12.64 -2.17 -1.19
C PHE A 49 11.26 -2.28 -0.55
N VAL A 50 10.77 -3.51 -0.41
CA VAL A 50 9.66 -3.90 0.46
C VAL A 50 9.90 -3.33 1.86
N SER A 51 9.02 -2.44 2.31
CA SER A 51 9.25 -1.62 3.51
C SER A 51 8.05 -1.63 4.45
N ASN A 52 8.29 -1.21 5.70
CA ASN A 52 7.18 -0.92 6.60
C ASN A 52 6.51 0.38 6.14
N LEU A 53 5.19 0.44 6.26
CA LEU A 53 4.40 1.65 6.02
C LEU A 53 3.72 2.09 7.30
N THR A 54 3.71 3.40 7.56
CA THR A 54 2.79 4.02 8.52
C THR A 54 1.81 4.86 7.72
N ILE A 55 0.53 4.72 8.02
CA ILE A 55 -0.59 5.42 7.40
C ILE A 55 -1.28 6.23 8.49
N GLN A 56 -1.54 7.51 8.23
CA GLN A 56 -2.30 8.40 9.09
C GLN A 56 -3.51 8.93 8.31
N SER A 57 -4.71 8.76 8.86
CA SER A 57 -5.93 9.38 8.32
C SER A 57 -6.80 9.83 9.49
N TYR A 58 -7.07 11.14 9.60
CA TYR A 58 -7.83 11.79 10.66
C TYR A 58 -7.64 11.16 12.05
N ASN A 59 -8.47 10.16 12.40
CA ASN A 59 -8.57 9.56 13.73
C ASN A 59 -7.88 8.17 13.83
N SER A 60 -7.38 7.62 12.73
CA SER A 60 -6.78 6.30 12.67
C SER A 60 -5.34 6.35 12.19
N GLN A 61 -4.50 5.58 12.86
CA GLN A 61 -3.14 5.28 12.45
C GLN A 61 -3.01 3.78 12.19
N PHE A 62 -2.49 3.43 11.02
CA PHE A 62 -2.18 2.04 10.66
C PHE A 62 -0.68 1.85 10.45
N ASP A 63 -0.17 0.66 10.78
CA ASP A 63 1.18 0.24 10.43
C ASP A 63 1.13 -1.08 9.65
N PHE A 64 1.81 -1.13 8.51
CA PHE A 64 2.14 -2.37 7.81
C PHE A 64 3.56 -2.75 8.21
N ARG A 65 3.72 -3.73 9.10
CA ARG A 65 5.02 -4.11 9.66
C ARG A 65 5.57 -5.33 8.95
N LEU A 66 6.62 -5.15 8.17
CA LEU A 66 7.29 -6.24 7.48
C LEU A 66 7.83 -7.25 8.52
N ASN A 67 7.45 -8.51 8.35
CA ASN A 67 7.83 -9.60 9.25
C ASN A 67 9.23 -10.13 8.94
N ASN A 68 9.60 -10.16 7.66
CA ASN A 68 10.77 -10.89 7.17
C ASN A 68 11.72 -10.00 6.36
N GLN A 69 12.32 -8.97 6.98
CA GLN A 69 13.14 -8.00 6.24
C GLN A 69 14.37 -8.60 5.52
N LEU A 70 14.94 -9.69 6.04
CA LEU A 70 16.06 -10.42 5.40
C LEU A 70 15.57 -11.53 4.45
N ARG A 71 14.44 -12.18 4.76
CA ARG A 71 13.86 -13.28 3.96
C ARG A 71 12.96 -12.81 2.83
N ALA A 72 12.50 -11.56 2.81
CA ALA A 72 11.72 -10.97 1.72
C ALA A 72 12.51 -10.91 0.39
N PHE A 73 13.83 -11.11 0.42
CA PHE A 73 14.67 -11.26 -0.76
C PHE A 73 14.70 -12.69 -1.32
N LEU A 74 14.32 -13.69 -0.52
CA LEU A 74 14.44 -15.11 -0.83
C LEU A 74 13.08 -15.83 -0.84
N SER A 75 12.05 -15.17 -0.33
CA SER A 75 10.69 -15.67 -0.16
C SER A 75 9.70 -14.52 -0.21
N ASN A 76 8.44 -14.82 -0.45
CA ASN A 76 7.35 -13.85 -0.46
C ASN A 76 7.32 -13.01 0.83
N ALA A 77 7.16 -11.70 0.68
CA ALA A 77 7.04 -10.80 1.82
C ALA A 77 5.69 -10.97 2.53
N SER A 78 5.71 -10.74 3.84
CA SER A 78 4.50 -10.63 4.65
C SER A 78 4.62 -9.51 5.67
N TRP A 79 3.49 -8.89 5.98
CA TRP A 79 3.39 -7.80 6.92
C TRP A 79 2.32 -8.10 7.95
N THR A 80 2.58 -7.77 9.22
CA THR A 80 1.55 -7.64 10.22
C THR A 80 0.86 -6.29 10.06
N LEU A 81 -0.46 -6.30 9.95
CA LEU A 81 -1.27 -5.10 9.93
C LEU A 81 -1.64 -4.69 11.36
N LYS A 82 -1.40 -3.43 11.70
CA LYS A 82 -1.80 -2.87 12.99
C LYS A 82 -2.62 -1.60 12.84
N GLU A 83 -3.60 -1.42 13.71
CA GLU A 83 -4.34 -0.17 13.91
C GLU A 83 -4.12 0.29 15.35
N GLN A 84 -3.68 1.54 15.55
CA GLN A 84 -3.36 2.10 16.88
C GLN A 84 -2.45 1.18 17.73
N GLY A 85 -1.53 0.45 17.07
CA GLY A 85 -0.60 -0.48 17.70
C GLY A 85 -1.13 -1.91 17.93
N VAL A 86 -2.44 -2.12 17.85
CA VAL A 86 -3.11 -3.42 17.97
C VAL A 86 -3.06 -4.16 16.64
N THR A 87 -2.78 -5.46 16.67
CA THR A 87 -2.78 -6.29 15.45
C THR A 87 -4.21 -6.53 15.00
N ILE A 88 -4.53 -6.23 13.74
CA ILE A 88 -5.88 -6.39 13.17
C ILE A 88 -5.89 -7.29 11.92
N GLY A 89 -4.74 -7.81 11.51
CA GLY A 89 -4.64 -8.67 10.34
C GLY A 89 -3.22 -8.85 9.82
N GLU A 90 -3.15 -9.33 8.59
CA GLU A 90 -1.90 -9.59 7.88
C GLU A 90 -2.01 -9.29 6.38
N ILE A 91 -0.87 -9.00 5.76
CA ILE A 91 -0.71 -8.88 4.32
C ILE A 91 0.32 -9.91 3.88
N ARG A 92 0.05 -10.68 2.82
CA ARG A 92 0.96 -11.69 2.28
C ARG A 92 1.07 -11.55 0.77
N GLU A 93 2.30 -11.60 0.26
CA GLU A 93 2.55 -11.78 -1.17
C GLU A 93 2.26 -13.22 -1.60
N GLN A 94 1.55 -13.38 -2.70
CA GLN A 94 1.37 -14.66 -3.36
C GLN A 94 2.54 -14.95 -4.31
N PRO A 95 3.00 -16.21 -4.43
CA PRO A 95 4.14 -16.55 -5.28
C PRO A 95 3.87 -16.32 -6.77
N VAL A 96 2.60 -16.40 -7.19
CA VAL A 96 2.18 -16.32 -8.58
C VAL A 96 1.30 -15.09 -8.78
N GLY A 97 1.57 -14.32 -9.85
CA GLY A 97 0.69 -13.25 -10.33
C GLY A 97 0.91 -11.86 -9.72
N ARG A 98 1.93 -11.66 -8.86
CA ARG A 98 2.18 -10.40 -8.14
C ARG A 98 0.90 -9.92 -7.45
N THR A 99 0.43 -10.69 -6.48
CA THR A 99 -0.82 -10.44 -5.76
C THR A 99 -0.53 -10.25 -4.27
N LEU A 100 -1.20 -9.30 -3.62
CA LEU A 100 -1.27 -9.24 -2.16
C LEU A 100 -2.61 -9.82 -1.70
N ILE A 101 -2.56 -10.68 -0.69
CA ILE A 101 -3.74 -11.09 0.08
C ILE A 101 -3.69 -10.37 1.42
N VAL A 102 -4.75 -9.64 1.74
CA VAL A 102 -4.91 -8.92 3.01
C VAL A 102 -6.01 -9.60 3.80
N THR A 103 -5.69 -10.19 4.95
CA THR A 103 -6.66 -10.88 5.79
C THR A 103 -6.88 -10.08 7.07
N THR A 104 -8.12 -9.69 7.34
CA THR A 104 -8.54 -8.90 8.51
C THR A 104 -9.86 -9.44 9.07
N GLU A 105 -10.25 -9.01 10.27
CA GLU A 105 -11.57 -9.33 10.82
C GLU A 105 -12.74 -8.76 9.99
N GLN A 106 -12.50 -7.69 9.23
CA GLN A 106 -13.52 -7.08 8.36
C GLN A 106 -13.71 -7.85 7.04
N GLY A 107 -12.80 -8.77 6.72
CA GLY A 107 -12.82 -9.56 5.49
C GLY A 107 -11.43 -9.70 4.86
N GLU A 108 -11.41 -10.42 3.75
CA GLU A 108 -10.20 -10.70 2.98
C GLU A 108 -10.20 -9.91 1.65
N LEU A 109 -9.07 -9.27 1.34
CA LEU A 109 -8.87 -8.52 0.10
C LEU A 109 -7.80 -9.18 -0.77
N GLU A 110 -8.01 -9.12 -2.07
CA GLU A 110 -7.03 -9.44 -3.10
C GLU A 110 -6.63 -8.15 -3.83
N VAL A 111 -5.34 -7.81 -3.82
CA VAL A 111 -4.77 -6.68 -4.59
C VAL A 111 -3.92 -7.24 -5.71
N LYS A 112 -4.30 -7.01 -6.96
CA LYS A 112 -3.62 -7.58 -8.14
C LYS A 112 -3.51 -6.57 -9.27
N SER A 113 -2.49 -6.76 -10.12
CA SER A 113 -2.45 -6.09 -11.41
C SER A 113 -3.35 -6.78 -12.42
N THR A 114 -4.00 -6.00 -13.28
CA THR A 114 -4.72 -6.55 -14.43
C THR A 114 -3.72 -6.96 -15.52
N LEU A 115 -3.82 -8.20 -16.00
CA LEU A 115 -2.86 -8.83 -16.94
C LEU A 115 -2.63 -8.02 -18.23
N LEU A 116 -3.65 -7.32 -18.72
CA LEU A 116 -3.61 -6.55 -19.95
C LEU A 116 -2.95 -5.18 -19.78
N SER A 117 -2.76 -4.72 -18.55
CA SER A 117 -2.30 -3.38 -18.22
C SER A 117 -1.53 -3.42 -16.89
N LEU A 118 -0.22 -3.72 -16.92
CA LEU A 118 0.69 -3.70 -15.75
C LEU A 118 0.80 -2.33 -15.02
N ARG A 119 -0.01 -1.35 -15.43
CA ARG A 119 -0.16 -0.02 -14.84
C ARG A 119 -1.46 0.12 -14.04
N GLU A 120 -2.33 -0.87 -14.07
CA GLU A 120 -3.62 -0.89 -13.39
C GLU A 120 -3.59 -1.90 -12.25
N ILE A 121 -4.18 -1.53 -11.13
CA ILE A 121 -4.31 -2.35 -9.93
C ILE A 121 -5.78 -2.38 -9.54
N GLU A 122 -6.27 -3.56 -9.20
CA GLU A 122 -7.62 -3.76 -8.69
C GLU A 122 -7.54 -4.33 -7.27
N ILE A 123 -8.41 -3.84 -6.40
CA ILE A 123 -8.64 -4.37 -5.06
C ILE A 123 -10.01 -5.05 -5.07
N ASN A 124 -10.02 -6.35 -4.82
CA ASN A 124 -11.20 -7.18 -4.80
C ASN A 124 -11.47 -7.65 -3.37
N LEU A 125 -12.71 -7.52 -2.90
CA LEU A 125 -13.17 -8.21 -1.70
C LEU A 125 -13.39 -9.69 -2.04
N ARG A 126 -12.71 -10.58 -1.34
CA ARG A 126 -12.82 -12.03 -1.54
C ARG A 126 -14.06 -12.55 -0.82
N LEU A 127 -15.15 -12.62 -1.57
CA LEU A 127 -16.38 -13.34 -1.24
C LEU A 127 -16.51 -14.55 -2.18
N ASP A 128 -17.58 -15.34 -2.04
CA ASP A 128 -17.92 -16.42 -2.99
C ASP A 128 -17.89 -15.94 -4.45
N LYS A 129 -18.28 -14.68 -4.66
CA LYS A 129 -18.06 -13.94 -5.91
C LYS A 129 -17.21 -12.72 -5.60
N PRO A 130 -15.95 -12.65 -6.09
CA PRO A 130 -15.10 -11.49 -5.88
C PRO A 130 -15.75 -10.21 -6.40
N VAL A 131 -15.70 -9.15 -5.59
CA VAL A 131 -16.26 -7.84 -5.94
C VAL A 131 -15.13 -6.81 -5.95
N ALA A 132 -14.95 -6.12 -7.07
CA ALA A 132 -14.01 -5.01 -7.17
C ALA A 132 -14.48 -3.84 -6.31
N ILE A 133 -13.73 -3.52 -5.26
CA ILE A 133 -14.02 -2.39 -4.36
C ILE A 133 -13.12 -1.18 -4.66
N ALA A 134 -12.03 -1.38 -5.39
CA ALA A 134 -11.23 -0.28 -5.90
C ALA A 134 -10.55 -0.64 -7.22
N LYS A 135 -10.40 0.34 -8.11
CA LYS A 135 -9.62 0.22 -9.33
C LYS A 135 -8.77 1.46 -9.53
N GLY A 136 -7.48 1.25 -9.73
CA GLY A 136 -6.53 2.33 -9.89
C GLY A 136 -5.61 2.17 -11.07
N LYS A 137 -5.01 3.27 -11.50
CA LYS A 137 -4.12 3.33 -12.66
C LYS A 137 -3.02 4.35 -12.43
N ARG A 138 -1.81 3.98 -12.85
CA ARG A 138 -0.68 4.90 -12.94
C ARG A 138 -0.89 5.91 -14.07
N LYS A 139 -0.82 7.20 -13.73
CA LYS A 139 -0.84 8.34 -14.66
C LYS A 139 0.43 9.18 -14.50
N GLY A 140 0.50 10.29 -15.24
CA GLY A 140 1.62 11.23 -15.20
C GLY A 140 2.80 10.79 -16.06
N SER A 141 3.84 11.63 -16.07
CA SER A 141 5.08 11.36 -16.79
C SER A 141 5.97 10.40 -15.99
N ILE A 142 7.04 9.89 -16.60
CA ILE A 142 8.02 9.06 -15.90
C ILE A 142 8.69 9.85 -14.75
N HIS A 143 8.80 11.18 -14.88
CA HIS A 143 9.42 12.05 -13.90
C HIS A 143 8.50 12.39 -12.72
N ASN A 144 7.20 12.52 -12.97
CA ASN A 144 6.17 12.80 -11.96
C ASN A 144 4.97 11.84 -12.14
N PRO A 145 5.15 10.55 -11.80
CA PRO A 145 4.09 9.57 -11.91
C PRO A 145 3.13 9.72 -10.73
N THR A 146 1.84 9.71 -11.02
CA THR A 146 0.77 9.68 -10.04
C THR A 146 0.05 8.34 -10.10
N PHE A 147 -0.67 8.00 -9.04
CA PHE A 147 -1.59 6.88 -9.05
C PHE A 147 -2.99 7.38 -8.71
N ASP A 148 -3.91 7.20 -9.64
CA ASP A 148 -5.32 7.54 -9.44
C ASP A 148 -6.07 6.28 -9.04
N LEU A 149 -6.89 6.33 -8.00
CA LEU A 149 -7.66 5.21 -7.46
C LEU A 149 -9.13 5.60 -7.31
N ALA A 150 -10.02 4.85 -7.94
CA ALA A 150 -11.46 4.94 -7.73
C ALA A 150 -11.89 3.90 -6.69
N LEU A 151 -12.50 4.35 -5.60
CA LEU A 151 -13.13 3.52 -4.56
C LEU A 151 -14.63 3.39 -4.85
N HIS A 152 -15.10 2.15 -4.91
CA HIS A 152 -16.51 1.79 -5.05
C HIS A 152 -17.16 1.55 -3.67
N PRO A 153 -18.49 1.67 -3.54
CA PRO A 153 -19.17 1.35 -2.28
C PRO A 153 -18.86 -0.08 -1.81
N HIS A 154 -18.51 -0.23 -0.54
CA HIS A 154 -18.16 -1.52 0.09
C HIS A 154 -18.47 -1.51 1.60
N SER A 155 -18.45 -2.70 2.23
CA SER A 155 -18.75 -2.87 3.65
C SER A 155 -17.58 -2.59 4.59
N LEU A 156 -16.34 -2.53 4.09
CA LEU A 156 -15.15 -2.29 4.92
C LEU A 156 -15.14 -0.86 5.48
N THR A 157 -14.62 -0.70 6.70
CA THR A 157 -14.57 0.58 7.43
C THR A 157 -13.20 1.25 7.38
N PHE A 158 -12.24 0.67 6.65
CA PHE A 158 -10.92 1.29 6.47
C PHE A 158 -11.02 2.63 5.73
N PRO A 159 -10.21 3.64 6.13
CA PRO A 159 -10.22 4.93 5.46
C PRO A 159 -9.62 4.83 4.04
N PRO A 160 -9.97 5.75 3.13
CA PRO A 160 -9.44 5.75 1.75
C PRO A 160 -7.91 5.65 1.64
N ALA A 161 -7.18 6.28 2.58
CA ALA A 161 -5.72 6.24 2.62
C ALA A 161 -5.14 4.84 2.85
N PHE A 162 -5.89 3.94 3.49
CA PHE A 162 -5.51 2.54 3.66
C PHE A 162 -5.41 1.81 2.31
N PHE A 163 -6.43 1.98 1.45
CA PHE A 163 -6.44 1.38 0.11
C PHE A 163 -5.36 1.97 -0.80
N ALA A 164 -5.11 3.28 -0.70
CA ALA A 164 -3.98 3.90 -1.38
C ALA A 164 -2.63 3.29 -0.95
N ALA A 165 -2.44 3.02 0.35
CA ALA A 165 -1.25 2.37 0.87
C ALA A 165 -1.11 0.92 0.40
N LEU A 166 -2.21 0.18 0.24
CA LEU A 166 -2.19 -1.16 -0.36
C LEU A 166 -1.74 -1.13 -1.82
N CYS A 167 -2.27 -0.20 -2.63
CA CYS A 167 -1.79 -0.01 -4.00
C CYS A 167 -0.33 0.41 -4.03
N PHE A 168 0.09 1.31 -3.15
CA PHE A 168 1.50 1.71 -3.03
C PHE A 168 2.41 0.51 -2.73
N LEU A 169 2.02 -0.31 -1.76
CA LEU A 169 2.74 -1.53 -1.38
C LEU A 169 2.84 -2.49 -2.57
N HIS A 170 1.75 -2.68 -3.29
CA HIS A 170 1.68 -3.51 -4.51
C HIS A 170 2.64 -3.02 -5.61
N ILE A 171 2.65 -1.71 -5.90
CA ILE A 171 3.56 -1.11 -6.90
C ILE A 171 5.04 -1.37 -6.56
N HIS A 172 5.35 -1.49 -5.27
CA HIS A 172 6.71 -1.64 -4.74
C HIS A 172 7.02 -3.07 -4.27
N GLN A 173 6.24 -4.06 -4.70
CA GLN A 173 6.63 -5.46 -4.64
C GLN A 173 7.91 -5.66 -5.47
N GLY A 174 8.88 -6.38 -4.92
CA GLY A 174 10.18 -6.65 -5.55
C GLY A 174 10.08 -7.20 -6.97
#